data_AF-A0A8T3M1R7-F1
#
_entry.id   AF-A0A8T3M1R7-F1
#
_cell.length_a   1.000
_cell.length_b   1.000
_cell.length_c   1.000
_cell.angle_alpha   90.00
_cell.angle_beta   90.00
_cell.angle_gamma   90.00
#
_symmetry.space_group_name_H-M   'P 1'
#
loop_
_entity.id
_entity.type
_entity.pdbx_description
1 polymer ?
#
loop_
_entity_poly.entity_id
_entity_poly.type
_entity_poly.pdbx_seq_one_letter_code
_entity_poly.pdbx_strand_id
1 'polypeptide(L)'
;MASSYLTDLVCTACGATHSADEPQGVCSSCGKVLFARYDLAGLRAAMPLPDFSERSDDLWRYRELLPVRDERHAVSLGEGRTPLIAIPRAADAAGMTRGELLVKDEGANPTGSFKARGLSMAVARAAELGISDVALPSAGNAGGAAAAFAAAHGMGCHVAMPRDAPIINQEEVALYGAELILVDGLIDAAGRLIRERAATAGWFDLSTLKEPYRVEGKKTMGIELAENGGWGDDWCPDVIVYPTGGGTGIVGMWKAFEELGELGWIGARRPRMVVVQSTGCAPIVRAFESGSDHAEPWADARTIASGIRVPAAIGDYLILRAVRESGGTAVSVTDD
;
A
#
# COMPACT_ATOMS: atom_id res chain seq x y z
N MET A 1 -5.07 26.05 6.54
CA MET A 1 -4.94 24.71 7.14
C MET A 1 -3.60 24.16 6.70
N ALA A 2 -2.86 23.45 7.55
CA ALA A 2 -1.61 22.81 7.11
C ALA A 2 -1.91 21.80 5.99
N SER A 3 -1.02 21.67 5.02
CA SER A 3 -1.20 20.69 3.93
C SER A 3 -1.11 19.27 4.46
N SER A 4 -0.23 19.03 5.44
CA SER A 4 -0.05 17.76 6.14
C SER A 4 0.21 17.97 7.62
N TYR A 5 -0.27 17.04 8.45
CA TYR A 5 -0.02 16.99 9.90
C TYR A 5 1.09 16.01 10.27
N LEU A 6 1.90 15.55 9.31
CA LEU A 6 3.04 14.67 9.55
C LEU A 6 3.93 15.23 10.67
N THR A 7 4.30 14.40 11.66
CA THR A 7 5.23 14.78 12.74
C THR A 7 6.58 14.09 12.56
N ASP A 8 6.57 12.76 12.56
CA ASP A 8 7.75 11.91 12.63
C ASP A 8 7.40 10.50 12.12
N LEU A 9 8.37 9.60 12.17
CA LEU A 9 8.17 8.19 11.86
C LEU A 9 8.39 7.33 13.11
N VAL A 10 7.62 6.25 13.24
CA VAL A 10 7.75 5.29 14.35
C VAL A 10 7.95 3.87 13.84
N CYS A 11 8.85 3.13 14.48
CA CYS A 11 9.00 1.71 14.22
C CYS A 11 7.82 0.93 14.81
N THR A 12 7.14 0.16 13.96
CA THR A 12 5.94 -0.60 14.35
C THR A 12 6.24 -1.84 15.20
N ALA A 13 7.51 -2.16 15.42
CA ALA A 13 7.97 -3.29 16.23
C ALA A 13 8.65 -2.85 17.54
N CYS A 14 9.59 -1.90 17.50
CA CYS A 14 10.37 -1.50 18.68
C CYS A 14 9.98 -0.11 19.24
N GLY A 15 9.11 0.64 18.56
CA GLY A 15 8.68 1.97 19.00
C GLY A 15 9.72 3.09 18.82
N ALA A 16 10.91 2.79 18.26
CA ALA A 16 11.91 3.81 17.98
C ALA A 16 11.37 4.90 17.05
N THR A 17 11.66 6.16 17.37
CA THR A 17 11.28 7.32 16.58
C THR A 17 12.39 7.68 15.59
N HIS A 18 12.02 8.04 14.37
CA HIS A 18 12.91 8.49 13.31
C HIS A 18 12.45 9.84 12.77
N SER A 19 13.40 10.64 12.27
CA SER A 19 13.08 11.91 11.63
C SER A 19 12.22 11.66 10.38
N ALA A 20 11.12 12.40 10.26
CA ALA A 20 10.41 12.47 8.98
C ALA A 20 11.20 13.28 7.95
N ASP A 21 12.02 14.24 8.38
CA ASP A 21 12.68 15.24 7.52
C ASP A 21 13.93 14.71 6.80
N GLU A 22 14.16 13.40 6.87
CA GLU A 22 15.27 12.71 6.24
C GLU A 22 14.77 11.53 5.40
N PRO A 23 15.49 11.11 4.35
CA PRO A 23 15.24 9.85 3.67
C PRO A 23 15.40 8.67 4.64
N GLN A 24 14.34 7.88 4.81
CA GLN A 24 14.31 6.76 5.75
C GLN A 24 13.90 5.47 5.02
N GLY A 25 14.63 4.40 5.31
CA GLY A 25 14.29 3.05 4.88
C GLY A 25 13.51 2.30 5.96
N VAL A 26 14.04 1.13 6.34
CA VAL A 26 13.58 0.41 7.54
C VAL A 26 14.16 1.02 8.81
N CYS A 27 13.58 0.68 9.97
CA CYS A 27 14.08 1.09 11.27
C CYS A 27 15.56 0.77 11.44
N SER A 28 16.39 1.77 11.71
CA SER A 28 17.83 1.61 11.96
C SER A 28 18.15 0.81 13.23
N SER A 29 17.19 0.66 14.15
CA SER A 29 17.39 -0.10 15.40
C SER A 29 17.10 -1.60 15.27
N CYS A 30 16.08 -2.00 14.51
CA CYS A 30 15.66 -3.41 14.44
C CYS A 30 15.31 -3.92 13.02
N GLY A 31 15.46 -3.09 11.98
CA GLY A 31 15.22 -3.48 10.59
C GLY A 31 13.75 -3.70 10.23
N LYS A 32 12.80 -3.29 11.09
CA LYS A 32 11.35 -3.43 10.86
C LYS A 32 10.73 -2.16 10.26
N VAL A 33 9.45 -2.26 9.90
CA VAL A 33 8.70 -1.24 9.16
C VAL A 33 8.56 0.03 10.00
N LEU A 34 8.64 1.18 9.33
CA LEU A 34 8.35 2.50 9.88
C LEU A 34 6.96 2.95 9.41
N PHE A 35 6.18 3.56 10.29
CA PHE A 35 4.93 4.25 9.97
C PHE A 35 5.09 5.75 10.13
N ALA A 36 4.44 6.52 9.27
CA ALA A 36 4.29 7.94 9.48
C ALA A 36 3.27 8.22 10.59
N ARG A 37 3.63 9.12 11.51
CA ARG A 37 2.73 9.64 12.55
C ARG A 37 2.31 11.06 12.23
N TYR A 38 1.13 11.41 12.71
CA TYR A 38 0.49 12.70 12.45
C TYR A 38 0.05 13.33 13.77
N ASP A 39 0.04 14.66 13.83
CA ASP A 39 -0.62 15.42 14.90
C ASP A 39 -2.14 15.34 14.72
N LEU A 40 -2.71 14.19 15.10
CA LEU A 40 -4.15 13.93 14.99
C LEU A 40 -4.97 14.82 15.93
N ALA A 41 -4.41 15.23 17.07
CA ALA A 41 -5.06 16.17 17.97
C ALA A 41 -5.18 17.55 17.32
N GLY A 42 -4.10 18.05 16.70
CA GLY A 42 -4.09 19.28 15.93
C GLY A 42 -5.02 19.21 14.73
N LEU A 43 -5.02 18.10 13.99
CA LEU A 43 -5.93 17.88 12.86
C LEU A 43 -7.39 17.88 13.32
N ARG A 44 -7.72 17.15 14.39
CA ARG A 44 -9.09 17.13 14.94
C ARG A 44 -9.56 18.51 15.37
N ALA A 45 -8.67 19.34 15.94
CA ALA A 45 -9.00 20.72 16.30
C ALA A 45 -9.26 21.60 15.07
N ALA A 46 -8.48 21.43 14.01
CA ALA A 46 -8.58 22.22 12.78
C ALA A 46 -9.70 21.76 11.83
N MET A 47 -10.03 20.47 11.85
CA MET A 47 -11.03 19.83 11.01
C MET A 47 -11.83 18.81 11.85
N PRO A 48 -12.78 19.31 12.69
CA PRO A 48 -13.54 18.45 13.61
C PRO A 48 -14.42 17.43 12.91
N LEU A 49 -14.88 17.75 11.68
CA LEU A 49 -15.67 16.86 10.85
C LEU A 49 -15.01 16.72 9.47
N PRO A 50 -15.08 15.53 8.85
CA PRO A 50 -14.56 15.31 7.51
C PRO A 50 -15.45 15.97 6.46
N ASP A 51 -14.91 16.97 5.76
CA ASP A 51 -15.52 17.58 4.58
C ASP A 51 -14.48 17.73 3.45
N PHE A 52 -14.73 17.00 2.36
CA PHE A 52 -13.89 16.96 1.17
C PHE A 52 -14.70 17.33 -0.10
N SER A 53 -15.88 17.93 0.05
CA SER A 53 -16.82 18.20 -1.04
C SER A 53 -16.27 19.14 -2.12
N GLU A 54 -15.43 20.11 -1.74
CA GLU A 54 -14.80 21.08 -2.66
C GLU A 54 -13.39 20.67 -3.12
N ARG A 55 -12.99 19.40 -2.92
CA ARG A 55 -11.64 18.92 -3.24
C ARG A 55 -11.57 18.16 -4.56
N SER A 56 -10.35 18.01 -5.08
CA SER A 56 -10.06 17.18 -6.25
C SER A 56 -10.53 15.75 -6.07
N ASP A 57 -10.88 15.10 -7.19
CA ASP A 57 -11.18 13.67 -7.21
C ASP A 57 -9.91 12.83 -7.42
N ASP A 58 -8.94 13.01 -6.51
CA ASP A 58 -7.73 12.21 -6.44
C ASP A 58 -7.33 11.91 -4.99
N LEU A 59 -6.25 11.15 -4.82
CA LEU A 59 -5.72 10.74 -3.53
C LEU A 59 -5.33 11.94 -2.65
N TRP A 60 -4.85 13.03 -3.26
CA TRP A 60 -4.37 14.24 -2.56
C TRP A 60 -5.47 15.02 -1.85
N ARG A 61 -6.75 14.70 -2.12
CA ARG A 61 -7.87 15.19 -1.32
C ARG A 61 -7.73 14.91 0.17
N TYR A 62 -6.92 13.94 0.60
CA TYR A 62 -6.68 13.60 2.01
C TYR A 62 -5.37 14.14 2.59
N ARG A 63 -4.76 15.15 1.94
CA ARG A 63 -3.43 15.71 2.23
C ARG A 63 -3.09 15.85 3.73
N GLU A 64 -4.04 16.21 4.59
CA GLU A 64 -3.81 16.40 6.03
C GLU A 64 -3.30 15.13 6.71
N LEU A 65 -3.69 13.97 6.20
CA LEU A 65 -3.28 12.64 6.65
C LEU A 65 -2.20 12.02 5.75
N LEU A 66 -1.55 12.78 4.86
CA LEU A 66 -0.54 12.23 3.95
C LEU A 66 0.85 12.80 4.26
N PRO A 67 1.94 12.04 4.09
CA PRO A 67 3.27 12.42 4.54
C PRO A 67 3.99 13.40 3.59
N VAL A 68 3.29 14.31 2.92
CA VAL A 68 3.88 15.36 2.06
C VAL A 68 3.43 16.71 2.56
N ARG A 69 4.37 17.56 3.00
CA ARG A 69 4.07 18.86 3.61
C ARG A 69 4.06 19.99 2.59
N ASP A 70 4.89 19.89 1.56
CA ASP A 70 4.98 20.85 0.47
C ASP A 70 4.16 20.40 -0.75
N GLU A 71 3.06 21.13 -1.01
CA GLU A 71 2.10 20.85 -2.09
C GLU A 71 2.71 20.83 -3.49
N ARG A 72 3.88 21.44 -3.69
CA ARG A 72 4.60 21.38 -4.97
C ARG A 72 5.01 19.96 -5.35
N HIS A 73 5.12 19.08 -4.36
CA HIS A 73 5.43 17.66 -4.55
C HIS A 73 4.18 16.78 -4.59
N ALA A 74 2.98 17.33 -4.40
CA ALA A 74 1.72 16.60 -4.49
C ALA A 74 1.28 16.44 -5.97
N VAL A 75 2.08 15.76 -6.78
CA VAL A 75 1.79 15.55 -8.21
C VAL A 75 0.83 14.38 -8.39
N SER A 76 -0.34 14.67 -8.94
CA SER A 76 -1.41 13.70 -9.21
C SER A 76 -1.35 13.20 -10.66
N LEU A 77 -1.55 11.90 -10.85
CA LEU A 77 -1.89 11.30 -12.14
C LEU A 77 -3.37 10.88 -12.19
N GLY A 78 -4.18 11.32 -11.22
CA GLY A 78 -5.57 10.93 -11.06
C GLY A 78 -5.77 9.62 -10.29
N GLU A 79 -4.77 9.17 -9.53
CA GLU A 79 -4.90 8.02 -8.64
C GLU A 79 -5.84 8.30 -7.47
N GLY A 80 -6.54 7.25 -7.03
CA GLY A 80 -7.56 7.36 -6.00
C GLY A 80 -8.96 7.62 -6.54
N ARG A 81 -9.90 7.86 -5.62
CA ARG A 81 -11.34 8.03 -5.89
C ARG A 81 -11.91 6.96 -6.82
N THR A 82 -11.43 5.73 -6.63
CA THR A 82 -11.81 4.61 -7.47
C THR A 82 -13.25 4.17 -7.23
N PRO A 83 -13.95 3.61 -8.24
CA PRO A 83 -15.34 3.19 -8.10
C PRO A 83 -15.55 2.17 -6.97
N LEU A 84 -16.68 2.28 -6.27
CA LEU A 84 -17.20 1.24 -5.38
C LEU A 84 -18.47 0.68 -6.01
N ILE A 85 -18.36 -0.50 -6.60
CA ILE A 85 -19.34 -1.06 -7.54
C ILE A 85 -20.13 -2.17 -6.86
N ALA A 86 -21.46 -2.04 -6.82
CA ALA A 86 -22.33 -3.12 -6.39
C ALA A 86 -22.40 -4.24 -7.44
N ILE A 87 -22.21 -5.48 -7.00
CA ILE A 87 -22.23 -6.67 -7.87
C ILE A 87 -23.31 -7.68 -7.43
N PRO A 88 -24.61 -7.31 -7.49
CA PRO A 88 -25.70 -8.11 -6.93
C PRO A 88 -25.81 -9.51 -7.55
N ARG A 89 -25.58 -9.66 -8.86
CA ARG A 89 -25.62 -10.99 -9.50
C ARG A 89 -24.54 -11.94 -8.98
N ALA A 90 -23.37 -11.42 -8.64
CA ALA A 90 -22.30 -12.23 -8.04
C ALA A 90 -22.63 -12.56 -6.58
N ALA A 91 -23.26 -11.64 -5.85
CA ALA A 91 -23.78 -11.90 -4.51
C ALA A 91 -24.81 -13.05 -4.53
N ASP A 92 -25.77 -13.01 -5.46
CA ASP A 92 -26.77 -14.05 -5.65
C ASP A 92 -26.12 -15.41 -6.00
N ALA A 93 -25.17 -15.41 -6.93
CA ALA A 93 -24.42 -16.61 -7.32
C ALA A 93 -23.58 -17.20 -6.17
N ALA A 94 -23.09 -16.35 -5.27
CA ALA A 94 -22.39 -16.75 -4.04
C ALA A 94 -23.36 -17.20 -2.92
N GLY A 95 -24.67 -17.15 -3.16
CA GLY A 95 -25.70 -17.55 -2.18
C GLY A 95 -25.91 -16.54 -1.04
N MET A 96 -25.53 -15.28 -1.24
CA MET A 96 -25.75 -14.22 -0.24
C MET A 96 -27.25 -13.93 -0.13
N THR A 97 -27.78 -14.00 1.10
CA THR A 97 -29.22 -13.75 1.38
C THR A 97 -29.49 -12.39 2.02
N ARG A 98 -28.43 -11.68 2.45
CA ARG A 98 -28.47 -10.37 3.11
C ARG A 98 -27.21 -9.59 2.81
N GLY A 99 -27.31 -8.26 2.93
CA GLY A 99 -26.20 -7.33 2.73
C GLY A 99 -25.91 -7.06 1.26
N GLU A 100 -24.79 -6.38 1.01
CA GLU A 100 -24.34 -6.00 -0.33
C GLU A 100 -22.93 -6.53 -0.58
N LEU A 101 -22.69 -7.00 -1.80
CA LEU A 101 -21.35 -7.31 -2.28
C LEU A 101 -20.87 -6.16 -3.15
N LEU A 102 -19.81 -5.49 -2.70
CA LEU A 102 -19.23 -4.33 -3.37
C LEU A 102 -17.78 -4.64 -3.79
N VAL A 103 -17.37 -4.09 -4.93
CA VAL A 103 -15.99 -4.13 -5.42
C VAL A 103 -15.43 -2.72 -5.43
N LYS A 104 -14.38 -2.50 -4.65
CA LYS A 104 -13.55 -1.29 -4.77
C LYS A 104 -12.60 -1.49 -5.96
N ASP A 105 -12.97 -0.96 -7.11
CA ASP A 105 -12.25 -1.21 -8.38
C ASP A 105 -10.97 -0.38 -8.50
N GLU A 106 -9.92 -0.90 -7.88
CA GLU A 106 -8.58 -0.31 -7.95
C GLU A 106 -7.90 -0.46 -9.33
N GLY A 107 -8.54 -1.13 -10.30
CA GLY A 107 -8.07 -1.20 -11.68
C GLY A 107 -8.21 0.13 -12.41
N ALA A 108 -9.10 1.02 -11.95
CA ALA A 108 -9.35 2.34 -12.54
C ALA A 108 -8.24 3.38 -12.26
N ASN A 109 -7.22 3.05 -11.47
CA ASN A 109 -6.06 3.92 -11.25
C ASN A 109 -5.25 4.14 -12.55
N PRO A 110 -4.44 5.22 -12.64
CA PRO A 110 -3.73 5.61 -13.87
C PRO A 110 -2.77 4.56 -14.44
N THR A 111 -2.28 3.63 -13.62
CA THR A 111 -1.39 2.53 -14.05
C THR A 111 -2.08 1.17 -13.93
N GLY A 112 -3.41 1.13 -14.09
CA GLY A 112 -4.21 -0.09 -14.11
C GLY A 112 -4.26 -0.89 -12.80
N SER A 113 -3.79 -0.32 -11.68
CA SER A 113 -3.80 -1.03 -10.40
C SER A 113 -3.64 -0.12 -9.19
N PHE A 114 -4.03 -0.64 -8.02
CA PHE A 114 -3.83 0.03 -6.73
C PHE A 114 -2.39 0.47 -6.48
N LYS A 115 -1.37 -0.12 -7.17
CA LYS A 115 0.06 0.23 -7.04
C LYS A 115 0.30 1.73 -7.19
N ALA A 116 -0.46 2.40 -8.04
CA ALA A 116 -0.44 3.85 -8.23
C ALA A 116 -0.47 4.63 -6.90
N ARG A 117 -1.42 4.32 -6.01
CA ARG A 117 -1.57 5.03 -4.72
C ARG A 117 -0.30 5.06 -3.88
N GLY A 118 0.33 3.89 -3.72
CA GLY A 118 1.52 3.77 -2.90
C GLY A 118 2.73 4.43 -3.54
N LEU A 119 2.86 4.34 -4.87
CA LEU A 119 4.00 4.88 -5.60
C LEU A 119 3.87 6.40 -5.79
N SER A 120 2.66 6.93 -5.97
CA SER A 120 2.37 8.36 -5.85
C SER A 120 2.95 8.92 -4.57
N MET A 121 2.61 8.31 -3.44
CA MET A 121 3.04 8.81 -2.15
C MET A 121 4.54 8.70 -1.92
N ALA A 122 5.12 7.54 -2.25
CA ALA A 122 6.55 7.32 -2.00
C ALA A 122 7.45 8.15 -2.92
N VAL A 123 7.07 8.34 -4.18
CA VAL A 123 7.81 9.20 -5.11
C VAL A 123 7.68 10.67 -4.72
N ALA A 124 6.46 11.14 -4.41
CA ALA A 124 6.23 12.52 -3.96
C ALA A 124 7.07 12.85 -2.71
N ARG A 125 7.08 11.94 -1.73
CA ARG A 125 7.88 12.14 -0.52
C ARG A 125 9.39 12.05 -0.80
N ALA A 126 9.84 11.16 -1.68
CA ALA A 126 11.23 11.12 -2.10
C ALA A 126 11.66 12.45 -2.75
N ALA A 127 10.83 12.99 -3.65
CA ALA A 127 11.08 14.28 -4.31
C ALA A 127 11.15 15.43 -3.31
N GLU A 128 10.23 15.49 -2.33
CA GLU A 128 10.23 16.51 -1.28
C GLU A 128 11.49 16.45 -0.39
N LEU A 129 12.03 15.25 -0.18
CA LEU A 129 13.27 15.02 0.56
C LEU A 129 14.54 15.22 -0.28
N GLY A 130 14.41 15.70 -1.52
CA GLY A 130 15.53 16.01 -2.41
C GLY A 130 16.17 14.80 -3.09
N ILE A 131 15.49 13.65 -3.14
CA ILE A 131 15.94 12.49 -3.90
C ILE A 131 15.71 12.74 -5.40
N SER A 132 16.70 12.42 -6.22
CA SER A 132 16.63 12.52 -7.69
C SER A 132 16.38 11.18 -8.38
N ASP A 133 16.80 10.07 -7.76
CA ASP A 133 16.82 8.75 -8.38
C ASP A 133 16.21 7.70 -7.44
N VAL A 134 15.20 6.99 -7.93
CA VAL A 134 14.51 5.93 -7.18
C VAL A 134 14.71 4.57 -7.85
N ALA A 135 14.73 3.52 -7.04
CA ALA A 135 14.90 2.17 -7.53
C ALA A 135 14.01 1.17 -6.80
N LEU A 136 13.53 0.14 -7.51
CA LEU A 136 12.78 -0.94 -6.89
C LEU A 136 12.86 -2.24 -7.69
N PRO A 137 12.78 -3.40 -7.01
CA PRO A 137 12.47 -4.66 -7.66
C PRO A 137 10.97 -4.76 -7.93
N SER A 138 10.60 -5.33 -9.09
CA SER A 138 9.22 -5.64 -9.42
C SER A 138 9.11 -6.96 -10.19
N ALA A 139 8.01 -7.67 -9.98
CA ALA A 139 7.58 -8.78 -10.84
C ALA A 139 6.21 -8.52 -11.50
N GLY A 140 5.75 -7.25 -11.49
CA GLY A 140 4.46 -6.84 -12.04
C GLY A 140 4.23 -5.32 -11.94
N ASN A 141 3.00 -4.94 -11.59
CA ASN A 141 2.49 -3.56 -11.69
C ASN A 141 3.23 -2.47 -10.87
N ALA A 142 4.12 -2.84 -9.93
CA ALA A 142 4.82 -1.84 -9.14
C ALA A 142 5.86 -1.06 -9.97
N GLY A 143 6.46 -1.71 -10.98
CA GLY A 143 7.48 -1.12 -11.83
C GLY A 143 6.91 0.01 -12.68
N GLY A 144 5.84 -0.25 -13.42
CA GLY A 144 5.18 0.76 -14.25
C GLY A 144 4.62 1.93 -13.44
N ALA A 145 4.02 1.64 -12.28
CA ALA A 145 3.59 2.70 -11.35
C ALA A 145 4.77 3.58 -10.89
N ALA A 146 5.90 2.98 -10.49
CA ALA A 146 7.08 3.76 -10.11
C ALA A 146 7.61 4.62 -11.25
N ALA A 147 7.70 4.05 -12.45
CA ALA A 147 8.16 4.75 -13.64
C ALA A 147 7.24 5.94 -13.99
N ALA A 148 5.92 5.76 -13.97
CA ALA A 148 4.94 6.81 -14.24
C ALA A 148 5.06 7.99 -13.26
N PHE A 149 5.08 7.70 -11.95
CA PHE A 149 5.15 8.77 -10.94
C PHE A 149 6.53 9.42 -10.89
N ALA A 150 7.62 8.68 -11.11
CA ALA A 150 8.97 9.25 -11.19
C ALA A 150 9.10 10.18 -12.40
N ALA A 151 8.59 9.78 -13.57
CA ALA A 151 8.55 10.61 -14.76
C ALA A 151 7.76 11.91 -14.52
N ALA A 152 6.62 11.83 -13.82
CA ALA A 152 5.81 13.00 -13.46
C ALA A 152 6.55 14.01 -12.55
N HIS A 153 7.52 13.53 -11.76
CA HIS A 153 8.38 14.36 -10.90
C HIS A 153 9.72 14.73 -11.55
N GLY A 154 10.00 14.27 -12.77
CA GLY A 154 11.30 14.47 -13.43
C GLY A 154 12.46 13.72 -12.75
N MET A 155 12.18 12.61 -12.06
CA MET A 155 13.16 11.79 -11.34
C MET A 155 13.66 10.62 -12.20
N GLY A 156 14.90 10.19 -11.96
CA GLY A 156 15.42 8.92 -12.45
C GLY A 156 14.70 7.74 -11.80
N CYS A 157 14.38 6.70 -12.58
CA CYS A 157 13.73 5.49 -12.08
C CYS A 157 14.40 4.23 -12.62
N HIS A 158 14.79 3.34 -11.72
CA HIS A 158 15.49 2.09 -12.04
C HIS A 158 14.67 0.89 -11.54
N VAL A 159 14.23 0.04 -12.46
CA VAL A 159 13.35 -1.09 -12.15
C VAL A 159 14.04 -2.39 -12.52
N ALA A 160 14.35 -3.21 -11.52
CA ALA A 160 14.83 -4.58 -11.77
C ALA A 160 13.65 -5.55 -11.84
N MET A 161 13.58 -6.34 -12.91
CA MET A 161 12.53 -7.35 -13.11
C MET A 161 13.10 -8.71 -13.51
N PRO A 162 12.53 -9.82 -13.02
CA PRO A 162 12.75 -11.14 -13.61
C PRO A 162 12.41 -11.14 -15.11
N ARG A 163 13.16 -11.89 -15.91
CA ARG A 163 12.84 -12.08 -17.34
C ARG A 163 11.45 -12.70 -17.59
N ASP A 164 10.95 -13.49 -16.63
CA ASP A 164 9.63 -14.12 -16.71
C ASP A 164 8.48 -13.21 -16.23
N ALA A 165 8.78 -11.97 -15.81
CA ALA A 165 7.72 -11.01 -15.50
C ALA A 165 6.84 -10.76 -16.73
N PRO A 166 5.52 -10.51 -16.57
CA PRO A 166 4.64 -10.31 -17.71
C PRO A 166 5.16 -9.21 -18.65
N ILE A 167 5.16 -9.49 -19.95
CA ILE A 167 5.73 -8.58 -20.97
C ILE A 167 5.11 -7.18 -20.89
N ILE A 168 3.80 -7.11 -20.63
CA ILE A 168 3.09 -5.84 -20.48
C ILE A 168 3.65 -4.98 -19.34
N ASN A 169 4.08 -5.58 -18.23
CA ASN A 169 4.68 -4.83 -17.12
C ASN A 169 6.11 -4.39 -17.43
N GLN A 170 6.85 -5.15 -18.23
CA GLN A 170 8.19 -4.75 -18.70
C GLN A 170 8.07 -3.56 -19.68
N GLU A 171 7.14 -3.65 -20.64
CA GLU A 171 6.87 -2.59 -21.61
C GLU A 171 6.36 -1.31 -20.92
N GLU A 172 5.48 -1.42 -19.93
CA GLU A 172 4.98 -0.27 -19.15
C GLU A 172 6.13 0.51 -18.49
N VAL A 173 7.10 -0.18 -17.88
CA VAL A 173 8.30 0.46 -17.29
C VAL A 173 9.09 1.23 -18.35
N ALA A 174 9.39 0.58 -19.48
CA ALA A 174 10.19 1.16 -20.54
C ALA A 174 9.49 2.34 -21.22
N LEU A 175 8.16 2.26 -21.40
CA LEU A 175 7.36 3.30 -22.05
C LEU A 175 7.34 4.61 -21.25
N TYR A 176 7.36 4.53 -19.92
CA TYR A 176 7.47 5.70 -19.04
C TYR A 176 8.91 6.23 -18.89
N GLY A 177 9.89 5.63 -19.57
CA GLY A 177 11.27 6.12 -19.61
C GLY A 177 12.17 5.69 -18.45
N ALA A 178 11.74 4.73 -17.63
CA ALA A 178 12.58 4.16 -16.58
C ALA A 178 13.65 3.18 -17.14
N GLU A 179 14.77 3.06 -16.45
CA GLU A 179 15.78 2.02 -16.74
C GLU A 179 15.24 0.66 -16.31
N LEU A 180 14.82 -0.15 -17.29
CA LEU A 180 14.44 -1.55 -17.07
C LEU A 180 15.69 -2.46 -17.05
N ILE A 181 15.93 -3.12 -15.92
CA ILE A 181 17.03 -4.05 -15.74
C ILE A 181 16.47 -5.47 -15.61
N LEU A 182 16.62 -6.27 -16.67
CA LEU A 182 16.18 -7.67 -16.65
C LEU A 182 17.23 -8.58 -16.00
N VAL A 183 16.79 -9.39 -15.04
CA VAL A 183 17.65 -10.33 -14.31
C VAL A 183 17.26 -11.78 -14.57
N ASP A 184 18.26 -12.66 -14.56
CA ASP A 184 18.04 -14.10 -14.50
C ASP A 184 17.68 -14.49 -13.05
N GLY A 185 16.57 -15.23 -12.88
CA GLY A 185 16.06 -15.64 -11.57
C GLY A 185 14.74 -14.96 -11.19
N LEU A 186 14.36 -15.05 -9.91
CA LEU A 186 13.09 -14.55 -9.37
C LEU A 186 13.23 -13.12 -8.82
N ILE A 187 12.13 -12.58 -8.28
CA ILE A 187 12.06 -11.22 -7.71
C ILE A 187 13.13 -10.95 -6.64
N ASP A 188 13.58 -11.97 -5.90
CA ASP A 188 14.65 -11.83 -4.91
C ASP A 188 16.00 -11.48 -5.55
N ALA A 189 16.28 -11.98 -6.76
CA ALA A 189 17.47 -11.64 -7.53
C ALA A 189 17.42 -10.17 -7.97
N ALA A 190 16.26 -9.71 -8.45
CA ALA A 190 16.03 -8.31 -8.77
C ALA A 190 16.22 -7.42 -7.52
N GLY A 191 15.71 -7.87 -6.37
CA GLY A 191 15.86 -7.17 -5.11
C GLY A 191 17.30 -7.09 -4.61
N ARG A 192 18.13 -8.13 -4.83
CA ARG A 192 19.57 -8.09 -4.52
C ARG A 192 20.29 -7.06 -5.38
N LEU A 193 20.05 -7.09 -6.69
CA LEU A 193 20.66 -6.15 -7.63
C LEU A 193 20.35 -4.69 -7.28
N ILE A 194 19.09 -4.39 -6.96
CA ILE A 194 18.68 -3.02 -6.59
C ILE A 194 19.42 -2.56 -5.32
N ARG A 195 19.55 -3.42 -4.31
CA ARG A 195 20.30 -3.07 -3.08
C ARG A 195 21.77 -2.82 -3.34
N GLU A 196 22.41 -3.67 -4.14
CA GLU A 196 23.83 -3.54 -4.49
C GLU A 196 24.11 -2.25 -5.28
N ARG A 197 23.25 -1.93 -6.25
CA ARG A 197 23.39 -0.69 -7.04
C ARG A 197 23.00 0.55 -6.25
N ALA A 198 21.93 0.51 -5.46
CA ALA A 198 21.51 1.64 -4.63
C ALA A 198 22.63 2.11 -3.68
N ALA A 199 23.39 1.17 -3.11
CA ALA A 199 24.51 1.47 -2.23
C ALA A 199 25.69 2.21 -2.91
N THR A 200 25.77 2.18 -4.24
CA THR A 200 26.90 2.76 -5.00
C THR A 200 26.48 3.89 -5.94
N ALA A 201 25.23 3.89 -6.40
CA ALA A 201 24.71 4.84 -7.39
C ALA A 201 23.81 5.93 -6.77
N GLY A 202 23.59 5.93 -5.46
CA GLY A 202 22.79 6.94 -4.77
C GLY A 202 21.27 6.79 -4.95
N TRP A 203 20.80 5.64 -5.44
CA TRP A 203 19.37 5.38 -5.64
C TRP A 203 18.65 5.16 -4.31
N PHE A 204 17.44 5.69 -4.20
CA PHE A 204 16.57 5.44 -3.05
C PHE A 204 15.68 4.21 -3.28
N ASP A 205 15.74 3.23 -2.38
CA ASP A 205 15.02 1.95 -2.51
C ASP A 205 13.53 2.10 -2.13
N LEU A 206 12.65 1.99 -3.13
CA LEU A 206 11.19 1.99 -2.97
C LEU A 206 10.58 0.59 -2.87
N SER A 207 11.37 -0.42 -2.51
CA SER A 207 10.90 -1.78 -2.22
C SER A 207 9.74 -1.76 -1.21
N THR A 208 8.78 -2.66 -1.41
CA THR A 208 7.55 -2.73 -0.61
C THR A 208 7.84 -2.80 0.89
N LEU A 209 7.36 -1.81 1.65
CA LEU A 209 7.53 -1.68 3.11
C LEU A 209 8.99 -1.62 3.59
N LYS A 210 9.93 -1.30 2.70
CA LYS A 210 11.31 -0.92 3.06
C LYS A 210 11.50 0.59 3.13
N GLU A 211 10.43 1.32 2.89
CA GLU A 211 10.26 2.74 3.12
C GLU A 211 8.88 2.95 3.77
N PRO A 212 8.64 4.07 4.46
CA PRO A 212 7.44 4.29 5.27
C PRO A 212 6.23 4.84 4.50
N TYR A 213 6.35 5.21 3.23
CA TYR A 213 5.39 6.10 2.57
C TYR A 213 4.44 5.38 1.62
N ARG A 214 4.80 4.22 1.03
CA ARG A 214 3.86 3.45 0.20
C ARG A 214 2.63 3.03 0.99
N VAL A 215 2.77 2.70 2.27
CA VAL A 215 1.64 2.35 3.14
C VAL A 215 0.68 3.52 3.34
N GLU A 216 1.19 4.74 3.43
CA GLU A 216 0.37 5.95 3.57
C GLU A 216 -0.46 6.20 2.29
N GLY A 217 0.11 5.98 1.12
CA GLY A 217 -0.68 6.01 -0.12
C GLY A 217 -1.76 4.91 -0.14
N LYS A 218 -1.47 3.71 0.36
CA LYS A 218 -2.48 2.62 0.44
C LYS A 218 -3.58 2.89 1.46
N LYS A 219 -3.28 3.60 2.54
CA LYS A 219 -4.24 3.87 3.60
C LYS A 219 -5.45 4.64 3.09
N THR A 220 -5.29 5.43 2.03
CA THR A 220 -6.38 6.19 1.43
C THR A 220 -7.48 5.29 0.85
N MET A 221 -7.22 4.00 0.58
CA MET A 221 -8.30 3.05 0.28
C MET A 221 -9.28 2.95 1.44
N GLY A 222 -8.78 2.91 2.68
CA GLY A 222 -9.60 2.87 3.89
C GLY A 222 -10.33 4.19 4.12
N ILE A 223 -9.65 5.33 3.89
CA ILE A 223 -10.26 6.66 3.99
C ILE A 223 -11.38 6.82 2.95
N GLU A 224 -11.18 6.35 1.72
CA GLU A 224 -12.23 6.37 0.68
C GLU A 224 -13.42 5.48 1.01
N LEU A 225 -13.22 4.34 1.68
CA LEU A 225 -14.33 3.53 2.14
C LEU A 225 -15.15 4.26 3.21
N ALA A 226 -14.47 4.99 4.11
CA ALA A 226 -15.08 5.86 5.11
C ALA A 226 -15.88 7.01 4.49
N GLU A 227 -15.28 7.66 3.49
CA GLU A 227 -15.93 8.72 2.72
C GLU A 227 -17.16 8.22 1.98
N ASN A 228 -17.02 7.14 1.21
CA ASN A 228 -18.11 6.60 0.40
C ASN A 228 -19.28 6.09 1.24
N GLY A 229 -19.02 5.68 2.48
CA GLY A 229 -20.04 5.24 3.42
C GLY A 229 -20.57 6.35 4.34
N GLY A 230 -20.18 7.61 4.14
CA GLY A 230 -20.78 8.77 4.80
C GLY A 230 -20.23 9.13 6.19
N TRP A 231 -19.12 8.53 6.62
CA TRP A 231 -18.50 8.77 7.94
C TRP A 231 -19.39 8.42 9.14
N GLY A 232 -18.89 8.68 10.36
CA GLY A 232 -19.66 8.61 11.60
C GLY A 232 -19.71 7.24 12.27
N ASP A 233 -20.52 7.14 13.32
CA ASP A 233 -20.60 5.94 14.18
C ASP A 233 -21.25 4.72 13.50
N ASP A 234 -22.15 5.00 12.55
CA ASP A 234 -22.84 3.98 11.78
C ASP A 234 -22.01 3.47 10.59
N TRP A 235 -20.96 4.20 10.21
CA TRP A 235 -20.02 3.73 9.21
C TRP A 235 -19.21 2.55 9.74
N CYS A 236 -19.35 1.39 9.08
CA CYS A 236 -18.39 0.28 9.11
C CYS A 236 -18.90 -0.84 8.18
N PRO A 237 -18.21 -1.21 7.09
CA PRO A 237 -18.53 -2.45 6.38
C PRO A 237 -18.29 -3.65 7.31
N ASP A 238 -19.05 -4.73 7.15
CA ASP A 238 -18.92 -5.91 8.02
C ASP A 238 -17.61 -6.68 7.77
N VAL A 239 -17.19 -6.73 6.51
CA VAL A 239 -16.05 -7.51 6.03
C VAL A 239 -15.35 -6.77 4.89
N ILE A 240 -14.02 -6.77 4.91
CA ILE A 240 -13.19 -6.36 3.78
C ILE A 240 -12.37 -7.57 3.35
N VAL A 241 -12.57 -8.02 2.11
CA VAL A 241 -11.81 -9.12 1.51
C VAL A 241 -10.70 -8.55 0.64
N TYR A 242 -9.45 -8.95 0.91
CA TYR A 242 -8.27 -8.38 0.26
C TYR A 242 -7.33 -9.47 -0.28
N PRO A 243 -7.17 -9.60 -1.62
CA PRO A 243 -6.13 -10.42 -2.23
C PRO A 243 -4.75 -9.95 -1.78
N THR A 244 -3.98 -10.84 -1.15
CA THR A 244 -2.79 -10.45 -0.38
C THR A 244 -1.52 -11.08 -0.94
N GLY A 245 -0.68 -10.23 -1.55
CA GLY A 245 0.74 -10.51 -1.75
C GLY A 245 1.55 -9.95 -0.57
N GLY A 246 2.23 -8.81 -0.78
CA GLY A 246 3.01 -8.13 0.27
C GLY A 246 2.20 -7.38 1.34
N GLY A 247 0.86 -7.40 1.26
CA GLY A 247 -0.06 -6.89 2.30
C GLY A 247 -0.01 -5.41 2.66
N THR A 248 0.68 -4.56 1.92
CA THR A 248 0.70 -3.10 2.20
C THR A 248 -0.71 -2.48 2.18
N GLY A 249 -1.64 -3.02 1.38
CA GLY A 249 -3.02 -2.52 1.32
C GLY A 249 -3.81 -2.77 2.60
N ILE A 250 -3.81 -4.01 3.09
CA ILE A 250 -4.49 -4.37 4.35
C ILE A 250 -3.88 -3.63 5.55
N VAL A 251 -2.54 -3.52 5.59
CA VAL A 251 -1.82 -2.77 6.62
C VAL A 251 -2.19 -1.28 6.57
N GLY A 252 -2.22 -0.68 5.39
CA GLY A 252 -2.62 0.72 5.21
C GLY A 252 -4.07 0.97 5.61
N MET A 253 -5.02 0.14 5.17
CA MET A 253 -6.43 0.30 5.55
C MET A 253 -6.62 0.18 7.07
N TRP A 254 -5.97 -0.79 7.72
CA TRP A 254 -6.06 -0.95 9.17
C TRP A 254 -5.55 0.29 9.90
N LYS A 255 -4.37 0.79 9.51
CA LYS A 255 -3.82 2.06 10.02
C LYS A 255 -4.78 3.23 9.82
N ALA A 256 -5.40 3.36 8.65
CA ALA A 256 -6.38 4.42 8.38
C ALA A 256 -7.56 4.33 9.35
N PHE A 257 -8.09 3.13 9.62
CA PHE A 257 -9.21 2.99 10.54
C PHE A 257 -8.83 3.32 11.99
N GLU A 258 -7.59 3.07 12.41
CA GLU A 258 -7.09 3.53 13.72
C GLU A 258 -7.06 5.05 13.78
N GLU A 259 -6.42 5.71 12.80
CA GLU A 259 -6.29 7.17 12.72
C GLU A 259 -7.66 7.87 12.65
N LEU A 260 -8.57 7.38 11.79
CA LEU A 260 -9.92 7.94 11.65
C LEU A 260 -10.74 7.79 12.93
N GLY A 261 -10.52 6.71 13.70
CA GLY A 261 -11.14 6.51 15.00
C GLY A 261 -10.63 7.49 16.05
N GLU A 262 -9.32 7.72 16.10
CA GLU A 262 -8.71 8.69 17.01
C GLU A 262 -9.17 10.13 16.71
N LEU A 263 -9.33 10.46 15.43
CA LEU A 263 -9.93 11.72 14.98
C LEU A 263 -11.41 11.85 15.36
N GLY A 264 -12.10 10.73 15.63
CA GLY A 264 -13.53 10.69 15.85
C GLY A 264 -14.34 10.87 14.56
N TRP A 265 -13.74 10.62 13.39
CA TRP A 265 -14.45 10.68 12.10
C TRP A 265 -15.24 9.41 11.81
N ILE A 266 -14.91 8.30 12.49
CA ILE A 266 -15.64 7.03 12.45
C ILE A 266 -15.84 6.49 13.87
N GLY A 267 -16.85 5.65 14.06
CA GLY A 267 -17.13 5.00 15.34
C GLY A 267 -16.10 3.94 15.74
N ALA A 268 -16.38 3.22 16.84
CA ALA A 268 -15.48 2.18 17.38
C ALA A 268 -15.52 0.85 16.61
N ARG A 269 -16.56 0.59 15.81
CA ARG A 269 -16.67 -0.65 15.02
C ARG A 269 -15.58 -0.70 13.95
N ARG A 270 -15.07 -1.90 13.67
CA ARG A 270 -14.06 -2.14 12.65
C ARG A 270 -14.47 -3.30 11.75
N PRO A 271 -14.18 -3.24 10.44
CA PRO A 271 -14.47 -4.32 9.52
C PRO A 271 -13.59 -5.53 9.85
N ARG A 272 -14.15 -6.73 9.72
CA ARG A 272 -13.32 -7.96 9.72
C ARG A 272 -12.45 -7.97 8.48
N MET A 273 -11.13 -8.06 8.67
CA MET A 273 -10.18 -8.06 7.56
C MET A 273 -9.91 -9.50 7.11
N VAL A 274 -10.21 -9.81 5.85
CA VAL A 274 -10.03 -11.15 5.28
C VAL A 274 -8.90 -11.14 4.27
N VAL A 275 -7.87 -11.95 4.54
CA VAL A 275 -6.75 -12.18 3.63
C VAL A 275 -7.09 -13.34 2.70
N VAL A 276 -6.89 -13.15 1.40
CA VAL A 276 -7.01 -14.22 0.39
C VAL A 276 -5.66 -14.42 -0.31
N GLN A 277 -5.16 -15.65 -0.36
CA GLN A 277 -3.95 -16.03 -1.09
C GLN A 277 -4.20 -17.22 -2.03
N SER A 278 -3.32 -17.48 -2.98
CA SER A 278 -3.36 -18.72 -3.78
C SER A 278 -2.76 -19.87 -2.98
N THR A 279 -3.31 -21.09 -3.10
CA THR A 279 -2.76 -22.30 -2.46
C THR A 279 -1.30 -22.58 -2.86
N GLY A 280 -0.86 -22.12 -4.03
CA GLY A 280 0.53 -22.23 -4.47
C GLY A 280 1.49 -21.17 -3.89
N CYS A 281 0.99 -20.20 -3.13
CA CYS A 281 1.77 -19.17 -2.42
C CYS A 281 0.96 -18.54 -1.27
N ALA A 282 0.79 -19.25 -0.15
CA ALA A 282 -0.06 -18.82 0.97
C ALA A 282 0.67 -18.66 2.33
N PRO A 283 1.80 -17.93 2.42
CA PRO A 283 2.59 -17.84 3.66
C PRO A 283 1.83 -17.20 4.83
N ILE A 284 0.95 -16.22 4.58
CA ILE A 284 0.16 -15.57 5.62
C ILE A 284 -0.95 -16.49 6.12
N VAL A 285 -1.62 -17.23 5.23
CA VAL A 285 -2.64 -18.22 5.61
C VAL A 285 -2.02 -19.27 6.53
N ARG A 286 -0.87 -19.84 6.13
CA ARG A 286 -0.14 -20.82 6.94
C ARG A 286 0.24 -20.29 8.32
N ALA A 287 0.72 -19.04 8.40
CA ALA A 287 1.10 -18.40 9.66
C ALA A 287 -0.11 -18.07 10.54
N PHE A 288 -1.24 -17.69 9.93
CA PHE A 288 -2.49 -17.44 10.64
C PHE A 288 -3.02 -18.71 11.28
N GLU A 289 -3.10 -19.80 10.53
CA GLU A 289 -3.59 -21.12 10.98
C GLU A 289 -2.70 -21.74 12.07
N SER A 290 -1.38 -21.55 12.00
CA SER A 290 -0.45 -22.06 13.00
C SER A 290 -0.37 -21.20 14.27
N GLY A 291 -1.04 -20.03 14.30
CA GLY A 291 -0.95 -19.08 15.41
C GLY A 291 0.38 -18.32 15.48
N SER A 292 1.22 -18.38 14.45
CA SER A 292 2.51 -17.69 14.41
C SER A 292 2.36 -16.18 14.21
N ASP A 293 3.21 -15.37 14.83
CA ASP A 293 3.27 -13.91 14.59
C ASP A 293 4.08 -13.53 13.36
N HIS A 294 4.76 -14.50 12.75
CA HIS A 294 5.55 -14.33 11.54
C HIS A 294 5.28 -15.43 10.52
N ALA A 295 5.37 -15.08 9.25
CA ALA A 295 5.23 -16.00 8.15
C ALA A 295 6.60 -16.47 7.65
N GLU A 296 6.79 -17.78 7.67
CA GLU A 296 7.95 -18.38 7.02
C GLU A 296 7.89 -18.18 5.50
N PRO A 297 9.03 -17.92 4.83
CA PRO A 297 9.07 -17.82 3.39
C PRO A 297 8.48 -19.05 2.69
N TRP A 298 7.64 -18.81 1.69
CA TRP A 298 7.04 -19.88 0.88
C TRP A 298 8.04 -20.39 -0.16
N ALA A 299 8.39 -21.68 -0.09
CA ALA A 299 9.24 -22.34 -1.09
C ALA A 299 8.48 -22.58 -2.40
N ASP A 300 9.17 -22.43 -3.54
CA ASP A 300 8.65 -22.74 -4.88
C ASP A 300 7.29 -22.09 -5.22
N ALA A 301 7.11 -20.83 -4.82
CA ALA A 301 5.86 -20.09 -5.03
C ALA A 301 5.40 -20.07 -6.49
N ARG A 302 4.17 -20.53 -6.75
CA ARG A 302 3.56 -20.63 -8.08
C ARG A 302 2.08 -20.25 -8.00
N THR A 303 1.62 -19.45 -8.96
CA THR A 303 0.20 -19.14 -9.16
C THR A 303 0.04 -18.36 -10.47
N ILE A 304 -1.11 -18.45 -11.13
CA ILE A 304 -1.52 -17.56 -12.22
C ILE A 304 -1.66 -16.10 -11.76
N ALA A 305 -1.93 -15.88 -10.47
CA ALA A 305 -2.13 -14.56 -9.88
C ALA A 305 -0.79 -13.91 -9.52
N SER A 306 0.00 -13.52 -10.53
CA SER A 306 1.36 -12.99 -10.39
C SER A 306 1.48 -11.82 -9.39
N GLY A 307 0.47 -10.96 -9.31
CA GLY A 307 0.44 -9.80 -8.40
C GLY A 307 0.42 -10.14 -6.91
N ILE A 308 0.03 -11.37 -6.54
CA ILE A 308 0.02 -11.88 -5.17
C ILE A 308 1.03 -13.02 -4.92
N ARG A 309 1.84 -13.39 -5.92
CA ARG A 309 2.94 -14.37 -5.82
C ARG A 309 4.12 -13.79 -5.02
N VAL A 310 3.91 -13.58 -3.72
CA VAL A 310 4.88 -12.99 -2.79
C VAL A 310 5.23 -14.00 -1.70
N PRO A 311 6.38 -14.67 -1.78
CA PRO A 311 6.73 -15.76 -0.86
C PRO A 311 7.08 -15.29 0.55
N ALA A 312 7.54 -14.05 0.72
CA ALA A 312 7.87 -13.46 2.01
C ALA A 312 7.55 -11.96 2.00
N ALA A 313 6.99 -11.46 3.12
CA ALA A 313 6.67 -10.05 3.30
C ALA A 313 7.33 -9.52 4.57
N ILE A 314 8.05 -8.39 4.48
CA ILE A 314 8.69 -7.77 5.66
C ILE A 314 7.67 -7.31 6.72
N GLY A 315 6.43 -6.99 6.30
CA GLY A 315 5.32 -6.59 7.15
C GLY A 315 4.35 -7.72 7.48
N ASP A 316 4.76 -8.99 7.39
CA ASP A 316 3.94 -10.16 7.72
C ASP A 316 3.22 -10.04 9.07
N TYR A 317 3.94 -9.64 10.12
CA TYR A 317 3.40 -9.43 11.47
C TYR A 317 2.32 -8.34 11.51
N LEU A 318 2.39 -7.31 10.65
CA LEU A 318 1.37 -6.28 10.56
C LEU A 318 0.10 -6.79 9.87
N ILE A 319 0.26 -7.64 8.85
CA ILE A 319 -0.87 -8.29 8.19
C ILE A 319 -1.59 -9.22 9.17
N LEU A 320 -0.83 -10.07 9.86
CA LEU A 320 -1.36 -11.01 10.85
C LEU A 320 -2.04 -10.28 12.01
N ARG A 321 -1.44 -9.19 12.49
CA ARG A 321 -2.04 -8.31 13.50
C ARG A 321 -3.38 -7.75 13.04
N ALA A 322 -3.45 -7.13 11.86
CA ALA A 322 -4.70 -6.56 11.34
C ALA A 322 -5.81 -7.61 11.19
N VAL A 323 -5.48 -8.82 10.71
CA VAL A 323 -6.46 -9.92 10.60
C VAL A 323 -6.94 -10.37 11.98
N ARG A 324 -6.04 -10.53 12.95
CA ARG A 324 -6.38 -10.99 14.31
C ARG A 324 -7.17 -9.96 15.10
N GLU A 325 -6.70 -8.71 15.14
CA GLU A 325 -7.34 -7.61 15.88
C GLU A 325 -8.73 -7.28 15.32
N SER A 326 -8.92 -7.43 14.00
CA SER A 326 -10.23 -7.24 13.38
C SER A 326 -11.20 -8.40 13.60
N GLY A 327 -10.78 -9.52 14.19
CA GLY A 327 -11.58 -10.75 14.26
C GLY A 327 -11.87 -11.35 12.87
N GLY A 328 -10.97 -11.09 11.92
CA GLY A 328 -11.02 -11.58 10.55
C GLY A 328 -10.47 -13.00 10.39
N THR A 329 -10.16 -13.37 9.15
CA THR A 329 -9.60 -14.68 8.81
C THR A 329 -8.67 -14.62 7.61
N ALA A 330 -7.88 -15.67 7.40
CA ALA A 330 -7.06 -15.85 6.21
C ALA A 330 -7.49 -17.14 5.51
N VAL A 331 -7.67 -17.07 4.18
CA VAL A 331 -8.08 -18.21 3.35
C VAL A 331 -7.18 -18.33 2.13
N SER A 332 -6.95 -19.56 1.69
CA SER A 332 -6.31 -19.83 0.41
C SER A 332 -7.28 -20.42 -0.60
N VAL A 333 -7.18 -20.03 -1.86
CA VAL A 333 -7.98 -20.55 -2.98
C VAL A 333 -7.08 -21.16 -4.05
N THR A 334 -7.62 -22.13 -4.80
CA THR A 334 -6.93 -22.68 -5.99
C THR A 334 -6.88 -21.66 -7.11
N ASP A 335 -6.03 -21.92 -8.11
CA ASP A 335 -5.99 -21.12 -9.33
C ASP A 335 -7.21 -21.37 -10.24
N ASP A 336 -7.85 -22.54 -10.12
CA ASP A 336 -9.17 -22.88 -10.70
C ASP A 336 -10.31 -22.33 -9.85
#